data_AF-A0A970R3Z4-F1
#
_entry.id   AF-A0A970R3Z4-F1
#
_cell.length_a   1.000
_cell.length_b   1.000
_cell.length_c   1.000
_cell.angle_alpha   90.00
_cell.angle_beta   90.00
_cell.angle_gamma   90.00
#
_symmetry.space_group_name_H-M   'P 1'
#
loop_
_entity.id
_entity.type
_entity.pdbx_description
1 polymer ?
#
loop_
_entity_poly.entity_id
_entity_poly.type
_entity_poly.pdbx_seq_one_letter_code
_entity_poly.pdbx_strand_id
1 'polypeptide(L)'
;QEYSSAKAEYQKAAGLKPDETYPKARISEIENLLADQAAALAQKQEQYQTLIKTADFHFDAGNYEKSKAAYKQAAAIFPQETYPTQRIAEIDAALAAAYEKVRQEYNAVIRDADRYFDQKIYDNAIQSYMAAAKILPTETYPDERIRQISKIIEANVVVDVVKSSEMLDDNVLKRYDFQPVPRQGRKESYVVVKARNTSGREFKLFLNYGKGDAKNGGFVINIPDSDGQRDYIVKVGGQYKWFSEDNNWISLQPEGGSAVVSLIQISQE
;
A
#
# COMPACT_ATOMS: atom_id res chain seq x y z
N GLN A 1 -9.84 -9.61 -51.59
CA GLN A 1 -9.96 -10.66 -52.62
C GLN A 1 -11.11 -10.37 -53.57
N GLU A 2 -12.31 -10.06 -53.07
CA GLU A 2 -13.49 -9.79 -53.92
C GLU A 2 -13.36 -8.54 -54.81
N TYR A 3 -12.82 -7.43 -54.30
CA TYR A 3 -12.58 -6.22 -55.10
C TYR A 3 -11.56 -6.43 -56.23
N SER A 4 -10.53 -7.23 -55.99
CA SER A 4 -9.50 -7.56 -57.00
C SER A 4 -10.09 -8.41 -58.13
N SER A 5 -10.94 -9.39 -57.79
CA SER A 5 -11.67 -10.20 -58.77
C SER A 5 -12.71 -9.38 -59.53
N ALA A 6 -13.48 -8.53 -58.86
CA ALA A 6 -14.45 -7.64 -59.49
C ALA A 6 -13.80 -6.66 -60.48
N LYS A 7 -12.64 -6.09 -60.10
CA LYS A 7 -11.85 -5.22 -60.99
C LYS A 7 -11.46 -5.94 -62.28
N ALA A 8 -10.98 -7.18 -62.18
CA ALA A 8 -10.57 -7.97 -63.34
C ALA A 8 -11.74 -8.24 -64.32
N GLU A 9 -12.94 -8.51 -63.81
CA GLU A 9 -14.13 -8.73 -64.65
C GLU A 9 -14.63 -7.44 -65.31
N TYR A 10 -14.61 -6.31 -64.60
CA TYR A 10 -14.95 -5.01 -65.22
C TYR A 10 -13.92 -4.58 -66.26
N GLN A 11 -12.65 -4.90 -66.07
CA GLN A 11 -11.60 -4.66 -67.07
C GLN A 11 -11.83 -5.46 -68.36
N LYS A 12 -12.23 -6.74 -68.25
CA LYS A 12 -12.64 -7.55 -69.41
C LYS A 12 -13.86 -6.94 -70.10
N ALA A 13 -14.90 -6.55 -69.35
CA ALA A 13 -16.10 -5.92 -69.90
C ALA A 13 -15.80 -4.60 -70.63
N ALA A 14 -14.90 -3.77 -70.07
CA ALA A 14 -14.42 -2.53 -70.69
C ALA A 14 -13.63 -2.80 -71.98
N GLY A 15 -12.89 -3.91 -72.05
CA GLY A 15 -12.19 -4.33 -73.27
C GLY A 15 -13.12 -4.87 -74.37
N LEU A 16 -14.25 -5.49 -73.99
CA LEU A 16 -15.27 -6.00 -74.93
C LEU A 16 -16.18 -4.89 -75.46
N LYS A 17 -16.44 -3.84 -74.67
CA LYS A 17 -17.25 -2.68 -75.08
C LYS A 17 -16.57 -1.36 -74.67
N PRO A 18 -15.64 -0.84 -75.48
CA PRO A 18 -14.81 0.33 -75.13
C PRO A 18 -15.60 1.63 -74.95
N ASP A 19 -16.76 1.76 -75.59
CA ASP A 19 -17.58 2.98 -75.57
C ASP A 19 -18.50 3.07 -74.33
N GLU A 20 -18.63 1.98 -73.57
CA GLU A 20 -19.45 1.94 -72.36
C GLU A 20 -18.77 2.67 -71.19
N THR A 21 -19.51 3.55 -70.53
CA THR A 21 -19.02 4.34 -69.40
C THR A 21 -19.13 3.58 -68.07
N TYR A 22 -20.10 2.68 -67.95
CA TYR A 22 -20.38 1.96 -66.71
C TYR A 22 -19.22 1.07 -66.21
N PRO A 23 -18.58 0.21 -67.04
CA PRO A 23 -17.43 -0.58 -66.59
C PRO A 23 -16.25 0.30 -66.14
N LYS A 24 -16.02 1.43 -66.82
CA LYS A 24 -14.95 2.39 -66.48
C LYS A 24 -15.23 3.06 -65.12
N ALA A 25 -16.47 3.50 -64.88
CA ALA A 25 -16.88 4.08 -63.60
C ALA A 25 -16.70 3.09 -62.43
N ARG A 26 -17.10 1.82 -62.63
CA ARG A 26 -16.93 0.75 -61.63
C ARG A 26 -15.47 0.43 -61.33
N ILE A 27 -14.60 0.43 -62.35
CA ILE A 27 -13.15 0.26 -62.14
C ILE A 27 -12.61 1.39 -61.26
N SER A 28 -12.96 2.65 -61.55
CA SER A 28 -12.49 3.80 -60.77
C SER A 28 -12.97 3.76 -59.32
N GLU A 29 -14.23 3.37 -59.09
CA GLU A 29 -14.79 3.20 -57.74
C GLU A 29 -14.04 2.11 -56.95
N ILE A 30 -13.78 0.95 -57.57
CA ILE A 30 -13.01 -0.14 -56.94
C ILE A 30 -11.57 0.27 -56.67
N GLU A 31 -10.94 1.05 -57.56
CA GLU A 31 -9.60 1.58 -57.36
C GLU A 31 -9.52 2.51 -56.15
N ASN A 32 -10.50 3.41 -55.99
CA ASN A 32 -10.58 4.28 -54.82
C ASN A 32 -10.76 3.48 -53.52
N LEU A 33 -11.65 2.49 -53.49
CA LEU A 33 -11.86 1.64 -52.31
C LEU A 33 -10.61 0.83 -51.93
N LEU A 34 -9.87 0.31 -52.92
CA LEU A 34 -8.61 -0.39 -52.67
C LEU A 34 -7.52 0.55 -52.14
N ALA A 35 -7.46 1.78 -52.65
CA ALA A 35 -6.53 2.80 -52.16
C ALA A 35 -6.86 3.20 -50.70
N ASP A 36 -8.14 3.39 -50.38
CA ASP A 36 -8.59 3.71 -49.01
C ASP A 36 -8.28 2.57 -48.03
N GLN A 37 -8.50 1.31 -48.44
CA GLN A 37 -8.14 0.14 -47.64
C GLN A 37 -6.63 0.05 -47.38
N ALA A 38 -5.82 0.30 -48.41
CA ALA A 38 -4.37 0.29 -48.28
C ALA A 38 -3.88 1.40 -47.35
N ALA A 39 -4.44 2.61 -47.46
CA ALA A 39 -4.13 3.73 -46.58
C ALA A 39 -4.52 3.45 -45.12
N ALA A 40 -5.72 2.92 -44.88
CA ALA A 40 -6.15 2.54 -43.53
C ALA A 40 -5.29 1.43 -42.92
N LEU A 41 -4.85 0.46 -43.73
CA LEU A 41 -3.94 -0.59 -43.28
C LEU A 41 -2.56 -0.03 -42.94
N ALA A 42 -2.01 0.86 -43.77
CA ALA A 42 -0.73 1.52 -43.52
C ALA A 42 -0.76 2.34 -42.22
N GLN A 43 -1.85 3.07 -41.97
CA GLN A 43 -2.04 3.81 -40.73
C GLN A 43 -2.08 2.89 -39.50
N LYS A 44 -2.81 1.75 -39.59
CA LYS A 44 -2.82 0.75 -38.51
C LYS A 44 -1.43 0.16 -38.27
N GLN A 45 -0.66 -0.11 -39.33
CA GLN A 45 0.71 -0.61 -39.23
C GLN A 45 1.63 0.39 -38.53
N GLU A 46 1.54 1.68 -38.87
CA GLU A 46 2.32 2.74 -38.21
C GLU A 46 1.96 2.87 -36.72
N GLN A 47 0.66 2.86 -36.40
CA GLN A 47 0.18 2.89 -35.02
C GLN A 47 0.68 1.69 -34.23
N TYR A 48 0.58 0.48 -34.79
CA TYR A 48 1.08 -0.74 -34.18
C TYR A 48 2.58 -0.65 -33.93
N GLN A 49 3.40 -0.26 -34.92
CA GLN A 49 4.85 -0.14 -34.75
C GLN A 49 5.22 0.88 -33.67
N THR A 50 4.49 1.99 -33.59
CA THR A 50 4.70 3.02 -32.57
C THR A 50 4.39 2.48 -31.17
N LEU A 51 3.28 1.75 -31.03
CA LEU A 51 2.90 1.10 -29.77
C LEU A 51 3.91 0.03 -29.36
N ILE A 52 4.40 -0.79 -30.29
CA ILE A 52 5.44 -1.78 -30.03
C ILE A 52 6.72 -1.10 -29.51
N LYS A 53 7.23 -0.09 -30.22
CA LYS A 53 8.43 0.65 -29.79
C LYS A 53 8.27 1.25 -28.40
N THR A 54 7.09 1.80 -28.11
CA THR A 54 6.77 2.38 -26.79
C THR A 54 6.69 1.30 -25.71
N ALA A 55 6.05 0.17 -26.02
CA ALA A 55 5.90 -0.95 -25.10
C ALA A 55 7.25 -1.59 -24.77
N ASP A 56 8.09 -1.83 -25.77
CA ASP A 56 9.45 -2.36 -25.63
C ASP A 56 10.31 -1.41 -24.79
N PHE A 57 10.29 -0.11 -25.09
CA PHE A 57 10.99 0.90 -24.29
C PHE A 57 10.58 0.86 -22.81
N HIS A 58 9.28 0.76 -22.53
CA HIS A 58 8.80 0.64 -21.15
C HIS A 58 9.15 -0.71 -20.51
N PHE A 59 9.16 -1.80 -21.29
CA PHE A 59 9.57 -3.12 -20.82
C PHE A 59 11.02 -3.10 -20.34
N ASP A 60 11.92 -2.58 -21.18
CA ASP A 60 13.36 -2.53 -20.91
C ASP A 60 13.68 -1.59 -19.73
N ALA A 61 12.87 -0.56 -19.55
CA ALA A 61 12.94 0.33 -18.39
C ALA A 61 12.27 -0.22 -17.12
N GLY A 62 11.73 -1.46 -17.13
CA GLY A 62 11.04 -2.09 -16.00
C GLY A 62 9.67 -1.48 -15.67
N ASN A 63 9.14 -0.62 -16.54
CA ASN A 63 7.83 0.02 -16.39
C ASN A 63 6.71 -0.90 -16.87
N TYR A 64 6.57 -2.05 -16.21
CA TYR A 64 5.72 -3.16 -16.66
C TYR A 64 4.24 -2.81 -16.86
N GLU A 65 3.65 -1.97 -16.00
CA GLU A 65 2.24 -1.53 -16.17
C GLU A 65 2.05 -0.72 -17.47
N LYS A 66 2.95 0.23 -17.74
CA LYS A 66 2.91 1.05 -18.96
C LYS A 66 3.19 0.20 -20.20
N SER A 67 4.15 -0.71 -20.10
CA SER A 67 4.49 -1.65 -21.18
C SER A 67 3.30 -2.56 -21.52
N LYS A 68 2.69 -3.19 -20.51
CA LYS A 68 1.50 -4.06 -20.67
C LYS A 68 0.33 -3.31 -21.30
N ALA A 69 0.08 -2.06 -20.91
CA ALA A 69 -0.97 -1.24 -21.51
C ALA A 69 -0.73 -0.99 -23.02
N ALA A 70 0.50 -0.65 -23.42
CA ALA A 70 0.86 -0.42 -24.81
C ALA A 70 0.81 -1.71 -25.65
N TYR A 71 1.30 -2.84 -25.13
CA TYR A 71 1.15 -4.13 -25.82
C TYR A 71 -0.32 -4.55 -25.97
N LYS A 72 -1.18 -4.29 -24.98
CA LYS A 72 -2.62 -4.57 -25.09
C LYS A 72 -3.27 -3.76 -26.21
N GLN A 73 -2.89 -2.48 -26.35
CA GLN A 73 -3.35 -1.66 -27.46
C GLN A 73 -2.84 -2.19 -28.80
N ALA A 74 -1.56 -2.58 -28.89
CA ALA A 74 -0.99 -3.17 -30.10
C ALA A 74 -1.71 -4.48 -30.50
N ALA A 75 -1.97 -5.36 -29.52
CA ALA A 75 -2.73 -6.60 -29.72
C ALA A 75 -4.16 -6.35 -30.21
N ALA A 76 -4.79 -5.25 -29.81
CA ALA A 76 -6.12 -4.88 -30.27
C ALA A 76 -6.15 -4.41 -31.74
N ILE A 77 -5.05 -3.82 -32.24
CA ILE A 77 -4.94 -3.39 -33.65
C ILE A 77 -4.76 -4.60 -34.58
N PHE A 78 -3.86 -5.52 -34.20
CA PHE A 78 -3.62 -6.75 -34.95
C PHE A 78 -3.69 -7.99 -34.03
N PRO A 79 -4.88 -8.56 -33.82
CA PRO A 79 -5.08 -9.68 -32.90
C PRO A 79 -4.40 -10.99 -33.30
N GLN A 80 -3.98 -11.11 -34.57
CA GLN A 80 -3.27 -12.27 -35.09
C GLN A 80 -1.76 -12.23 -34.80
N GLU A 81 -1.23 -11.06 -34.40
CA GLU A 81 0.17 -10.92 -34.04
C GLU A 81 0.44 -11.53 -32.66
N THR A 82 1.44 -12.41 -32.58
CA THR A 82 1.77 -13.13 -31.34
C THR A 82 2.72 -12.34 -30.44
N TYR A 83 3.50 -11.43 -31.00
CA TYR A 83 4.53 -10.71 -30.25
C TYR A 83 3.96 -9.92 -29.05
N PRO A 84 2.90 -9.08 -29.20
CA PRO A 84 2.37 -8.34 -28.06
C PRO A 84 1.84 -9.24 -26.95
N THR A 85 1.18 -10.35 -27.31
CA THR A 85 0.56 -11.27 -26.33
C THR A 85 1.61 -12.09 -25.59
N GLN A 86 2.69 -12.51 -26.26
CA GLN A 86 3.85 -13.15 -25.61
C GLN A 86 4.51 -12.22 -24.59
N ARG A 87 4.73 -10.95 -24.96
CA ARG A 87 5.34 -9.97 -24.05
C ARG A 87 4.46 -9.64 -22.85
N ILE A 88 3.14 -9.59 -23.03
CA ILE A 88 2.19 -9.47 -21.92
C ILE A 88 2.33 -10.67 -20.96
N ALA A 89 2.44 -11.89 -21.47
CA ALA A 89 2.62 -13.08 -20.64
C ALA A 89 3.94 -13.06 -19.84
N GLU A 90 5.04 -12.60 -20.46
CA GLU A 90 6.32 -12.40 -19.78
C GLU A 90 6.22 -11.37 -18.64
N ILE A 91 5.55 -10.23 -18.90
CA ILE A 91 5.28 -9.21 -17.89
C ILE A 91 4.48 -9.81 -16.73
N ASP A 92 3.44 -10.57 -17.02
CA ASP A 92 2.57 -11.15 -16.01
C ASP A 92 3.30 -12.16 -15.13
N ALA A 93 4.18 -12.97 -15.73
CA ALA A 93 5.07 -13.86 -14.98
C ALA A 93 6.05 -13.10 -14.08
N ALA A 94 6.64 -12.00 -14.58
CA ALA A 94 7.57 -11.18 -13.80
C ALA A 94 6.87 -10.50 -12.61
N LEU A 95 5.68 -9.93 -12.82
CA LEU A 95 4.88 -9.31 -11.77
C LEU A 95 4.43 -10.34 -10.72
N ALA A 96 4.00 -11.53 -11.15
CA ALA A 96 3.64 -12.61 -10.23
C ALA A 96 4.84 -13.07 -9.38
N ALA A 97 6.01 -13.22 -9.99
CA ALA A 97 7.24 -13.57 -9.27
C ALA A 97 7.66 -12.48 -8.27
N ALA A 98 7.52 -11.20 -8.62
CA ALA A 98 7.79 -10.10 -7.72
C ALA A 98 6.81 -10.08 -6.54
N TYR A 99 5.52 -10.27 -6.81
CA TYR A 99 4.49 -10.35 -5.77
C TYR A 99 4.74 -11.52 -4.80
N GLU A 100 5.13 -12.68 -5.33
CA GLU A 100 5.45 -13.86 -4.51
C GLU A 100 6.64 -13.60 -3.57
N LYS A 101 7.67 -12.87 -4.01
CA LYS A 101 8.79 -12.46 -3.13
C LYS A 101 8.31 -11.60 -1.97
N VAL A 102 7.47 -10.59 -2.24
CA VAL A 102 6.88 -9.73 -1.21
C VAL A 102 6.04 -10.57 -0.23
N ARG A 103 5.28 -11.55 -0.75
CA ARG A 103 4.49 -12.47 0.08
C ARG A 103 5.35 -13.36 0.97
N GLN A 104 6.51 -13.83 0.48
CA GLN A 104 7.46 -14.60 1.28
C GLN A 104 8.07 -13.77 2.41
N GLU A 105 8.44 -12.52 2.14
CA GLU A 105 8.92 -11.57 3.16
C GLU A 105 7.84 -11.33 4.23
N TYR A 106 6.60 -11.06 3.81
CA TYR A 106 5.47 -10.93 4.72
C TYR A 106 5.29 -12.18 5.61
N ASN A 107 5.25 -13.37 5.01
CA ASN A 107 5.07 -14.62 5.75
C ASN A 107 6.19 -14.89 6.76
N ALA A 108 7.44 -14.55 6.42
CA ALA A 108 8.56 -14.67 7.34
C ALA A 108 8.40 -13.76 8.57
N VAL A 109 8.00 -12.51 8.36
CA VAL A 109 7.74 -11.54 9.44
C VAL A 109 6.54 -11.97 10.29
N ILE A 110 5.47 -12.49 9.68
CA ILE A 110 4.31 -13.03 10.40
C ILE A 110 4.71 -14.20 11.30
N ARG A 111 5.51 -15.15 10.80
CA ARG A 111 5.97 -16.27 11.61
C ARG A 111 6.76 -15.82 12.84
N ASP A 112 7.62 -14.81 12.69
CA ASP A 112 8.35 -14.25 13.82
C ASP A 112 7.42 -13.50 14.78
N ALA A 113 6.44 -12.74 14.27
CA ALA A 113 5.42 -12.05 15.06
C ALA A 113 4.58 -13.02 15.90
N ASP A 114 4.10 -14.10 15.27
CA ASP A 114 3.33 -15.16 15.92
C ASP A 114 4.16 -15.87 17.00
N ARG A 115 5.44 -16.16 16.72
CA ARG A 115 6.36 -16.71 17.73
C ARG A 115 6.51 -15.78 18.94
N TYR A 116 6.68 -14.47 18.73
CA TYR A 116 6.76 -13.52 19.83
C TYR A 116 5.45 -13.44 20.61
N PHE A 117 4.32 -13.48 19.91
CA PHE A 117 3.00 -13.51 20.55
C PHE A 117 2.84 -14.75 21.44
N ASP A 118 3.19 -15.94 20.95
CA ASP A 118 3.08 -17.19 21.68
C ASP A 118 4.00 -17.23 22.91
N GLN A 119 5.16 -16.56 22.82
CA GLN A 119 6.09 -16.36 23.93
C GLN A 119 5.69 -15.22 24.87
N LYS A 120 4.57 -14.53 24.60
CA LYS A 120 4.08 -13.35 25.33
C LYS A 120 5.04 -12.15 25.32
N ILE A 121 5.94 -12.10 24.34
CA ILE A 121 6.84 -10.96 24.12
C ILE A 121 6.09 -9.95 23.24
N TYR A 122 5.05 -9.35 23.81
CA TYR A 122 4.04 -8.61 23.05
C TYR A 122 4.56 -7.36 22.36
N ASP A 123 5.59 -6.71 22.90
CA ASP A 123 6.24 -5.56 22.28
C ASP A 123 6.94 -5.95 20.98
N ASN A 124 7.69 -7.05 20.97
CA ASN A 124 8.28 -7.57 19.75
C ASN A 124 7.21 -8.06 18.78
N ALA A 125 6.16 -8.71 19.27
CA ALA A 125 5.05 -9.16 18.44
C ALA A 125 4.35 -7.99 17.73
N ILE A 126 4.00 -6.92 18.47
CA ILE A 126 3.40 -5.69 17.91
C ILE A 126 4.32 -5.09 16.84
N GLN A 127 5.62 -4.95 17.12
CA GLN A 127 6.57 -4.40 16.15
C GLN A 127 6.62 -5.23 14.86
N SER A 128 6.67 -6.56 14.98
CA SER A 128 6.68 -7.47 13.82
C SER A 128 5.35 -7.45 13.06
N TYR A 129 4.20 -7.42 13.73
CA TYR A 129 2.90 -7.28 13.04
C TYR A 129 2.77 -5.92 12.33
N MET A 130 3.22 -4.82 12.96
CA MET A 130 3.25 -3.50 12.31
C MET A 130 4.17 -3.49 11.08
N ALA A 131 5.30 -4.20 11.14
CA ALA A 131 6.17 -4.37 9.98
C ALA A 131 5.47 -5.18 8.87
N ALA A 132 4.79 -6.28 9.22
CA ALA A 132 4.02 -7.08 8.26
C ALA A 132 2.90 -6.26 7.59
N ALA A 133 2.17 -5.45 8.35
CA ALA A 133 1.14 -4.55 7.82
C ALA A 133 1.69 -3.50 6.84
N LYS A 134 2.97 -3.12 6.95
CA LYS A 134 3.63 -2.24 5.98
C LYS A 134 4.03 -2.97 4.69
N ILE A 135 4.36 -4.27 4.77
CA ILE A 135 4.77 -5.09 3.62
C ILE A 135 3.55 -5.40 2.74
N LEU A 136 2.43 -5.82 3.34
CA LEU A 136 1.17 -6.07 2.65
C LEU A 136 -0.01 -5.36 3.35
N PRO A 137 -0.25 -4.07 3.05
CA PRO A 137 -1.27 -3.26 3.74
C PRO A 137 -2.72 -3.71 3.57
N THR A 138 -2.99 -4.61 2.62
CA THR A 138 -4.32 -5.17 2.37
C THR A 138 -4.65 -6.37 3.26
N GLU A 139 -3.66 -6.96 3.94
CA GLU A 139 -3.86 -8.10 4.83
C GLU A 139 -4.38 -7.62 6.20
N THR A 140 -5.45 -8.24 6.71
CA THR A 140 -6.09 -7.82 7.98
C THR A 140 -5.50 -8.51 9.21
N TYR A 141 -4.85 -9.66 9.01
CA TYR A 141 -4.33 -10.50 10.09
C TYR A 141 -3.39 -9.77 11.07
N PRO A 142 -2.39 -8.97 10.64
CA PRO A 142 -1.51 -8.28 11.58
C PRO A 142 -2.26 -7.33 12.52
N ASP A 143 -3.21 -6.57 11.98
CA ASP A 143 -4.02 -5.62 12.74
C ASP A 143 -4.98 -6.33 13.71
N GLU A 144 -5.54 -7.48 13.32
CA GLU A 144 -6.35 -8.32 14.20
C GLU A 144 -5.54 -8.83 15.40
N ARG A 145 -4.29 -9.25 15.16
CA ARG A 145 -3.40 -9.73 16.21
C ARG A 145 -2.95 -8.61 17.14
N ILE A 146 -2.64 -7.43 16.62
CA ILE A 146 -2.36 -6.24 17.46
C ILE A 146 -3.57 -5.93 18.34
N ARG A 147 -4.79 -5.92 17.80
CA ARG A 147 -6.02 -5.72 18.60
C ARG A 147 -6.20 -6.79 19.68
N GLN A 148 -5.83 -8.04 19.40
CA GLN A 148 -5.85 -9.11 20.39
C GLN A 148 -4.85 -8.85 21.52
N ILE A 149 -3.62 -8.44 21.19
CA ILE A 149 -2.61 -8.04 22.17
C ILE A 149 -3.11 -6.87 23.02
N SER A 150 -3.72 -5.85 22.41
CA SER A 150 -4.33 -4.72 23.14
C SER A 150 -5.31 -5.21 24.20
N LYS A 151 -6.21 -6.14 23.84
CA LYS A 151 -7.18 -6.70 24.78
C LYS A 151 -6.53 -7.46 25.94
N ILE A 152 -5.46 -8.23 25.67
CA ILE A 152 -4.73 -8.96 26.72
C ILE A 152 -4.09 -7.97 27.71
N ILE A 153 -3.45 -6.92 27.20
CA ILE A 153 -2.79 -5.91 28.04
C ILE A 153 -3.84 -5.09 28.83
N GLU A 154 -4.94 -4.70 28.19
CA GLU A 154 -6.04 -3.98 28.84
C GLU A 154 -6.78 -4.82 29.90
N ALA A 155 -6.74 -6.16 29.81
CA ALA A 155 -7.31 -7.02 30.85
C ALA A 155 -6.51 -6.99 32.17
N ASN A 156 -5.25 -6.55 32.14
CA ASN A 156 -4.31 -6.55 33.27
C ASN A 156 -3.93 -5.14 33.74
N VAL A 157 -4.88 -4.19 33.65
CA VAL A 157 -4.68 -2.81 34.10
C VAL A 157 -4.50 -2.77 35.61
N VAL A 158 -3.43 -2.10 36.06
CA VAL A 158 -3.11 -1.88 37.47
C VAL A 158 -3.29 -0.42 37.89
N VAL A 159 -3.19 0.52 36.95
CA VAL A 159 -3.37 1.95 37.21
C VAL A 159 -4.08 2.59 36.02
N ASP A 160 -5.16 3.29 36.30
CA ASP A 160 -5.78 4.20 35.36
C ASP A 160 -5.24 5.62 35.58
N VAL A 161 -4.62 6.20 34.57
CA VAL A 161 -4.04 7.55 34.66
C VAL A 161 -4.96 8.61 34.05
N VAL A 162 -5.56 8.30 32.88
CA VAL A 162 -6.56 9.15 32.22
C VAL A 162 -7.73 8.28 31.77
N LYS A 163 -8.96 8.72 32.06
CA LYS A 163 -10.23 8.05 31.69
C LYS A 163 -11.18 8.94 30.88
N SER A 164 -10.82 10.19 30.65
CA SER A 164 -11.66 11.17 29.97
C SER A 164 -10.94 11.72 28.75
N SER A 165 -11.70 12.02 27.71
CA SER A 165 -11.19 12.65 26.51
C SER A 165 -10.67 14.06 26.80
N GLU A 166 -9.42 14.33 26.44
CA GLU A 166 -8.81 15.66 26.50
C GLU A 166 -8.02 15.96 25.22
N MET A 167 -7.98 17.25 24.85
CA MET A 167 -7.13 17.72 23.75
C MET A 167 -5.71 17.91 24.29
N LEU A 168 -4.74 17.41 23.54
CA LEU A 168 -3.32 17.65 23.74
C LEU A 168 -2.81 18.45 22.54
N ASP A 169 -2.64 19.75 22.75
CA ASP A 169 -2.22 20.69 21.72
C ASP A 169 -0.73 20.57 21.40
N ASP A 170 -0.36 20.94 20.17
CA ASP A 170 1.03 20.94 19.69
C ASP A 170 1.98 21.67 20.64
N ASN A 171 3.10 21.01 20.96
CA ASN A 171 4.14 21.45 21.88
C ASN A 171 3.69 21.67 23.34
N VAL A 172 2.45 21.32 23.70
CA VAL A 172 1.97 21.42 25.09
C VAL A 172 2.30 20.13 25.84
N LEU A 173 3.18 20.24 26.83
CA LEU A 173 3.45 19.15 27.77
C LEU A 173 2.34 19.07 28.80
N LYS A 174 1.72 17.89 28.91
CA LYS A 174 0.75 17.56 29.95
C LYS A 174 1.28 16.44 30.82
N ARG A 175 1.32 16.68 32.13
CA ARG A 175 1.76 15.71 33.14
C ARG A 175 0.55 15.16 33.90
N TYR A 176 0.61 13.87 34.20
CA TYR A 176 -0.39 13.13 34.94
C TYR A 176 0.30 12.36 36.07
N ASP A 177 -0.10 12.66 37.30
CA ASP A 177 0.42 11.95 38.48
C ASP A 177 -0.43 10.70 38.75
N PHE A 178 0.20 9.67 39.29
CA PHE A 178 -0.46 8.41 39.62
C PHE A 178 0.23 7.72 40.81
N GLN A 179 -0.46 6.76 41.43
CA GLN A 179 0.12 5.96 42.51
C GLN A 179 1.11 4.94 41.94
N PRO A 180 2.36 4.87 42.43
CA PRO A 180 3.36 3.96 41.90
C PRO A 180 2.85 2.53 41.77
N VAL A 181 3.10 1.92 40.60
CA VAL A 181 2.72 0.53 40.34
C VAL A 181 3.40 -0.43 41.33
N PRO A 182 2.76 -1.55 41.73
CA PRO A 182 3.37 -2.56 42.59
C PRO A 182 4.73 -3.02 42.06
N ARG A 183 5.68 -3.32 42.97
CA ARG A 183 7.04 -3.78 42.59
C ARG A 183 7.01 -5.11 41.82
N GLN A 184 6.11 -6.00 42.21
CA GLN A 184 5.81 -7.20 41.44
C GLN A 184 5.24 -6.80 40.07
N GLY A 185 5.79 -7.34 38.98
CA GLY A 185 5.29 -7.06 37.63
C GLY A 185 5.79 -5.77 36.97
N ARG A 186 6.66 -4.94 37.61
CA ARG A 186 7.15 -3.71 36.95
C ARG A 186 7.94 -3.96 35.66
N LYS A 187 8.68 -5.07 35.59
CA LYS A 187 9.39 -5.48 34.37
C LYS A 187 8.43 -5.80 33.22
N GLU A 188 7.22 -6.19 33.60
CA GLU A 188 6.13 -6.57 32.73
C GLU A 188 5.16 -5.42 32.44
N SER A 189 5.54 -4.19 32.77
CA SER A 189 4.66 -3.04 32.60
C SER A 189 4.54 -2.54 31.16
N TYR A 190 3.31 -2.27 30.76
CA TYR A 190 2.95 -1.58 29.53
C TYR A 190 2.20 -0.30 29.84
N VAL A 191 2.43 0.75 29.06
CA VAL A 191 1.56 1.94 29.02
C VAL A 191 0.72 1.86 27.76
N VAL A 192 -0.60 1.93 27.92
CA VAL A 192 -1.57 2.01 26.82
C VAL A 192 -2.06 3.43 26.72
N VAL A 193 -1.92 4.04 25.54
CA VAL A 193 -2.46 5.37 25.22
C VAL A 193 -3.47 5.21 24.10
N LYS A 194 -4.72 5.65 24.30
CA LYS A 194 -5.69 5.77 23.21
C LYS A 194 -5.73 7.21 22.74
N ALA A 195 -5.35 7.42 21.47
CA ALA A 195 -5.28 8.75 20.90
C ALA A 195 -5.82 8.79 19.48
N ARG A 196 -6.39 9.94 19.11
CA ARG A 196 -6.86 10.26 17.76
C ARG A 196 -6.14 11.51 17.27
N ASN A 197 -5.53 11.42 16.09
CA ASN A 197 -4.88 12.55 15.42
C ASN A 197 -5.93 13.61 15.04
N THR A 198 -5.61 14.89 15.22
CA THR A 198 -6.49 16.02 14.82
C THR A 198 -5.82 17.02 13.87
N SER A 199 -4.64 16.70 13.34
CA SER A 199 -3.77 17.63 12.59
C SER A 199 -3.65 17.36 11.10
N GLY A 200 -4.20 16.25 10.59
CA GLY A 200 -4.13 15.90 9.16
C GLY A 200 -2.70 15.65 8.65
N ARG A 201 -1.79 15.28 9.55
CA ARG A 201 -0.40 14.93 9.27
C ARG A 201 0.15 14.04 10.38
N GLU A 202 1.18 13.26 10.08
CA GLU A 202 1.88 12.51 11.11
C GLU A 202 2.70 13.42 12.02
N PHE A 203 2.85 13.04 13.29
CA PHE A 203 3.65 13.77 14.28
C PHE A 203 4.15 12.84 15.39
N LYS A 204 5.06 13.34 16.22
CA LYS A 204 5.63 12.57 17.34
C LYS A 204 4.92 12.91 18.64
N LEU A 205 4.59 11.89 19.44
CA LEU A 205 4.12 12.02 20.80
C LEU A 205 5.20 11.50 21.76
N PHE A 206 5.77 12.40 22.55
CA PHE A 206 6.75 12.07 23.57
C PHE A 206 6.04 11.65 24.84
N LEU A 207 6.22 10.40 25.24
CA LEU A 207 5.75 9.84 26.50
C LEU A 207 6.91 9.78 27.48
N ASN A 208 6.89 10.57 28.53
CA ASN A 208 7.93 10.55 29.57
C ASN A 208 7.37 10.02 30.88
N TYR A 209 8.26 9.60 31.78
CA TYR A 209 7.87 9.17 33.13
C TYR A 209 8.95 9.52 34.16
N GLY A 210 8.57 9.57 35.44
CA GLY A 210 9.52 9.89 36.49
C GLY A 210 8.98 9.81 37.91
N LYS A 211 9.79 10.33 38.84
CA LYS A 211 9.52 10.35 40.28
C LYS A 211 9.75 11.75 40.84
N GLY A 212 8.71 12.36 41.41
CA GLY A 212 8.79 13.73 41.91
C GLY A 212 9.17 14.69 40.77
N ASP A 213 10.25 15.45 40.94
CA ASP A 213 10.74 16.37 39.90
C ASP A 213 11.70 15.72 38.90
N ALA A 214 12.14 14.48 39.16
CA ALA A 214 13.10 13.78 38.31
C ALA A 214 12.41 13.04 37.15
N LYS A 215 12.90 13.26 35.91
CA LYS A 215 12.60 12.43 34.74
C LYS A 215 13.46 11.18 34.75
N ASN A 216 12.83 10.01 34.71
CA ASN A 216 13.50 8.72 34.75
C ASN A 216 13.64 8.06 33.38
N GLY A 217 12.77 8.41 32.43
CA GLY A 217 12.86 7.93 31.06
C GLY A 217 11.74 8.47 30.16
N GLY A 218 11.69 7.93 28.95
CA GLY A 218 10.62 8.24 27.99
C GLY A 218 10.74 7.45 26.70
N PHE A 219 9.70 7.57 25.88
CA PHE A 219 9.49 6.89 24.62
C PHE A 219 8.93 7.87 23.60
N VAL A 220 9.17 7.60 22.33
CA VAL A 220 8.57 8.36 21.22
C VAL A 220 7.55 7.46 20.54
N ILE A 221 6.32 7.94 20.44
CA ILE A 221 5.22 7.28 19.73
C ILE A 221 4.99 8.05 18.44
N ASN A 222 4.99 7.36 17.29
CA ASN A 222 4.61 7.98 16.01
C ASN A 222 3.08 7.96 15.89
N ILE A 223 2.46 9.12 15.75
CA ILE A 223 1.02 9.27 15.54
C ILE A 223 0.80 9.49 14.04
N PRO A 224 0.35 8.48 13.27
CA PRO A 224 0.13 8.62 11.85
C PRO A 224 -1.03 9.57 11.54
N ASP A 225 -1.06 10.08 10.31
CA ASP A 225 -2.25 10.74 9.78
C ASP A 225 -3.39 9.72 9.66
N SER A 226 -4.41 9.85 10.51
CA SER A 226 -5.57 8.97 10.49
C SER A 226 -6.77 9.56 11.21
N ASP A 227 -7.96 9.34 10.66
CA ASP A 227 -9.23 9.88 11.19
C ASP A 227 -9.77 9.11 12.42
N GLY A 228 -9.17 7.97 12.75
CA GLY A 228 -9.62 7.06 13.79
C GLY A 228 -8.84 7.15 15.11
N GLN A 229 -9.49 6.78 16.21
CA GLN A 229 -8.79 6.47 17.45
C GLN A 229 -7.93 5.21 17.27
N ARG A 230 -6.71 5.23 17.77
CA ARG A 230 -5.79 4.10 17.77
C ARG A 230 -5.27 3.83 19.18
N ASP A 231 -4.92 2.58 19.43
CA ASP A 231 -4.28 2.14 20.66
C ASP A 231 -2.76 2.11 20.45
N TYR A 232 -2.02 2.79 21.32
CA TYR A 232 -0.56 2.82 21.32
C TYR A 232 -0.06 2.13 22.58
N ILE A 233 0.64 1.01 22.41
CA ILE A 233 1.10 0.16 23.50
C ILE A 233 2.61 0.28 23.60
N VAL A 234 3.10 0.67 24.78
CA VAL A 234 4.52 0.93 25.02
C VAL A 234 5.02 0.03 26.16
N LYS A 235 5.96 -0.88 25.89
CA LYS A 235 6.64 -1.67 26.94
C LYS A 235 7.62 -0.79 27.71
N VAL A 236 7.15 -0.26 28.83
CA VAL A 236 7.96 0.58 29.72
C VAL A 236 8.80 -0.26 30.69
N GLY A 237 8.35 -1.47 31.01
CA GLY A 237 8.98 -2.36 31.99
C GLY A 237 10.37 -2.86 31.61
N GLY A 238 10.78 -2.76 30.35
CA GLY A 238 12.16 -3.03 29.93
C GLY A 238 13.18 -1.98 30.41
N GLN A 239 12.73 -0.81 30.85
CA GLN A 239 13.61 0.28 31.27
C GLN A 239 14.03 0.13 32.73
N TYR A 240 15.33 0.16 33.00
CA TYR A 240 15.88 0.00 34.35
C TYR A 240 15.20 0.91 35.38
N LYS A 241 15.11 2.21 35.07
CA LYS A 241 14.50 3.19 35.95
C LYS A 241 12.98 3.06 36.09
N TRP A 242 12.30 2.39 35.18
CA TRP A 242 10.88 2.06 35.37
C TRP A 242 10.72 1.03 36.49
N PHE A 243 11.45 -0.08 36.42
CA PHE A 243 11.28 -1.17 37.38
C PHE A 243 12.04 -1.00 38.69
N SER A 244 13.06 -0.14 38.74
CA SER A 244 13.84 0.12 39.96
C SER A 244 13.29 1.24 40.83
N GLU A 245 12.48 2.16 40.29
CA GLU A 245 12.00 3.35 40.99
C GLU A 245 10.48 3.35 41.18
N ASP A 246 10.01 4.09 42.18
CA ASP A 246 8.59 4.34 42.43
C ASP A 246 8.14 5.53 41.58
N ASN A 247 8.09 5.31 40.26
CA ASN A 247 7.59 6.31 39.31
C ASN A 247 6.15 6.66 39.65
N ASN A 248 5.85 7.96 39.71
CA ASN A 248 4.57 8.49 40.16
C ASN A 248 3.98 9.52 39.20
N TRP A 249 4.55 9.67 38.01
CA TRP A 249 3.99 10.49 36.95
C TRP A 249 4.39 10.01 35.56
N ILE A 250 3.51 10.27 34.59
CA ILE A 250 3.79 10.23 33.17
C ILE A 250 3.48 11.60 32.56
N SER A 251 4.13 11.95 31.46
CA SER A 251 3.75 13.12 30.68
C SER A 251 3.67 12.79 29.20
N LEU A 252 2.77 13.48 28.52
CA LEU A 252 2.62 13.45 27.08
C LEU A 252 2.92 14.84 26.52
N GLN A 253 3.69 14.90 25.44
CA GLN A 253 3.94 16.13 24.69
C GLN A 253 3.97 15.79 23.20
N PRO A 254 3.03 16.30 22.39
CA PRO A 254 3.08 16.12 20.96
C PRO A 254 3.98 17.21 20.34
N GLU A 255 4.68 16.87 19.27
CA GLU A 255 5.50 17.81 18.49
C GLU A 255 5.20 17.64 17.00
N GLY A 256 4.73 18.71 16.37
CA GLY A 256 4.34 18.75 14.96
C GLY A 256 2.85 18.50 14.72
N GLY A 257 2.04 18.44 15.78
CA GLY A 257 0.60 18.20 15.70
C GLY A 257 -0.08 18.11 17.07
N SER A 258 -1.40 18.02 17.04
CA SER A 258 -2.30 17.84 18.18
C SER A 258 -3.02 16.49 18.09
N ALA A 259 -3.40 15.95 19.25
CA ALA A 259 -4.23 14.76 19.36
C ALA A 259 -5.27 14.90 20.47
N VAL A 260 -6.36 14.17 20.31
CA VAL A 260 -7.26 13.87 21.44
C VAL A 260 -6.78 12.59 22.11
N VAL A 261 -6.45 12.66 23.39
CA VAL A 261 -6.12 11.50 24.24
C VAL A 261 -7.36 11.16 25.05
N SER A 262 -7.84 9.92 24.93
CA SER A 262 -9.05 9.46 25.62
C SER A 262 -8.78 8.52 26.78
N LEU A 263 -7.61 7.89 26.79
CA LEU A 263 -7.23 6.93 27.81
C LEU A 263 -5.71 6.89 27.95
N ILE A 264 -5.25 6.81 29.20
CA ILE A 264 -3.91 6.36 29.54
C ILE A 264 -4.01 5.37 30.70
N GLN A 265 -3.48 4.17 30.49
CA GLN A 265 -3.47 3.09 31.48
C GLN A 265 -2.08 2.47 31.60
N ILE A 266 -1.80 1.92 32.78
CA ILE A 266 -0.63 1.10 33.03
C ILE A 266 -1.11 -0.30 33.36
N SER A 267 -0.59 -1.29 32.64
CA SER A 267 -0.89 -2.71 32.81
C SER A 267 0.38 -3.48 33.17
N GLN A 268 0.24 -4.67 33.76
CA GLN A 268 1.34 -5.59 34.05
C GLN A 268 0.99 -6.98 33.52
N GLU A 269 1.73 -7.49 32.53
CA GLU A 269 1.51 -8.81 31.90
C GLU A 269 2.83 -9.51 31.54
#